data_AF-A0A2U1T2D8-F1
#
_entry.id   AF-A0A2U1T2D8-F1
#
_cell.length_a   1.000
_cell.length_b   1.000
_cell.length_c   1.000
_cell.angle_alpha   90.00
_cell.angle_beta   90.00
_cell.angle_gamma   90.00
#
_symmetry.space_group_name_H-M   'P 1'
#
loop_
_entity.id
_entity.type
_entity.pdbx_description
1 polymer ?
#
loop_
_entity_poly.entity_id
_entity_poly.type
_entity_poly.pdbx_seq_one_letter_code
_entity_poly.pdbx_strand_id
1 'polypeptide(L)'
;MDVDTGSAAPGQAGAAAANAAVRRELPQWLLGVVGLGLSLLGVLAVVIAFAIASPASATEQTWLIARVLAGVANVMTVVGALSGLVAIVLGMGRRWGVAALIVGILGNPWLQVTVLSALS
;
A
#
# COMPACT_ATOMS: atom_id res chain seq x y z
N MET A 1 -29.17 -38.23 -15.11
CA MET A 1 -27.96 -37.78 -14.40
C MET A 1 -28.41 -36.69 -13.46
N ASP A 2 -28.85 -37.10 -12.27
CA ASP A 2 -29.23 -36.18 -11.20
C ASP A 2 -27.96 -35.55 -10.65
N VAL A 3 -27.83 -34.24 -10.85
CA VAL A 3 -26.75 -33.46 -10.28
C VAL A 3 -27.08 -33.31 -8.80
N ASP A 4 -26.37 -34.07 -7.99
CA ASP A 4 -26.32 -33.94 -6.53
C ASP A 4 -25.86 -32.51 -6.20
N THR A 5 -26.81 -31.60 -6.00
CA THR A 5 -26.56 -30.26 -5.48
C THR A 5 -26.22 -30.40 -4.01
N GLY A 6 -24.99 -30.83 -3.76
CA GLY A 6 -24.41 -31.01 -2.43
C GLY A 6 -24.84 -29.88 -1.52
N SER A 7 -25.58 -30.26 -0.49
CA SER A 7 -25.94 -29.45 0.65
C SER A 7 -24.71 -28.69 1.11
N ALA A 8 -24.68 -27.39 0.82
CA ALA A 8 -23.64 -26.50 1.33
C ALA A 8 -23.58 -26.73 2.84
N ALA A 9 -22.49 -27.34 3.31
CA ALA A 9 -22.33 -27.69 4.71
C ALA A 9 -22.63 -26.43 5.55
N PRO A 10 -23.44 -26.52 6.62
CA PRO A 10 -23.94 -25.35 7.35
C PRO A 10 -22.84 -24.38 7.81
N GLY A 11 -21.60 -24.86 7.97
CA GLY A 11 -20.42 -24.04 8.23
C GLY A 11 -19.97 -23.12 7.06
N GLN A 12 -20.17 -23.50 5.80
CA GLN A 12 -19.81 -22.69 4.64
C GLN A 12 -20.78 -21.52 4.41
N ALA A 13 -22.08 -21.73 4.66
CA ALA A 13 -23.07 -20.66 4.61
C ALA A 13 -22.82 -19.63 5.73
N GLY A 14 -22.43 -20.09 6.93
CA GLY A 14 -22.02 -19.22 8.04
C GLY A 14 -20.73 -18.44 7.74
N ALA A 15 -19.71 -19.08 7.17
CA ALA A 15 -18.47 -18.41 6.78
C ALA A 15 -18.65 -17.40 5.63
N ALA A 16 -19.53 -17.69 4.67
CA ALA A 16 -19.88 -16.78 3.59
C ALA A 16 -20.68 -15.57 4.10
N ALA A 17 -21.64 -15.80 5.02
CA ALA A 17 -22.39 -14.73 5.68
C ALA A 17 -21.50 -13.86 6.58
N ALA A 18 -20.56 -14.47 7.31
CA ALA A 18 -19.57 -13.75 8.11
C ALA A 18 -18.62 -12.92 7.24
N ASN A 19 -18.10 -13.47 6.14
CA ASN A 19 -17.30 -12.72 5.17
C ASN A 19 -18.08 -11.58 4.50
N ALA A 20 -19.37 -11.79 4.22
CA ALA A 20 -20.24 -10.75 3.68
C ALA A 20 -20.55 -9.65 4.72
N ALA A 21 -20.68 -10.01 6.00
CA ALA A 21 -20.85 -9.07 7.11
C ALA A 21 -19.57 -8.24 7.35
N VAL A 22 -18.39 -8.87 7.37
CA VAL A 22 -17.10 -8.18 7.47
C VAL A 22 -16.88 -7.22 6.29
N ARG A 23 -17.25 -7.61 5.05
CA ARG A 23 -17.20 -6.70 3.89
C ARG A 23 -18.18 -5.53 3.98
N ARG A 24 -19.29 -5.67 4.70
CA ARG A 24 -20.27 -4.58 4.93
C ARG A 24 -19.78 -3.58 5.97
N GLU A 25 -18.89 -3.98 6.88
CA GLU A 25 -18.41 -3.13 7.97
C GLU A 25 -17.06 -2.48 7.72
N LEU A 26 -16.31 -2.90 6.69
CA LEU A 26 -15.04 -2.25 6.37
C LEU A 26 -15.29 -0.76 6.02
N PRO A 27 -14.84 0.18 6.88
CA PRO A 27 -15.15 1.58 6.68
C PRO A 27 -14.55 2.03 5.35
N GLN A 28 -15.33 2.70 4.52
CA GLN A 28 -14.89 3.12 3.19
C GLN A 28 -13.65 4.02 3.20
N TRP A 29 -13.34 4.65 4.34
CA TRP A 29 -12.15 5.46 4.54
C TRP A 29 -10.88 4.64 4.84
N LEU A 30 -11.02 3.36 5.19
CA LEU A 30 -9.92 2.52 5.67
C LEU A 30 -8.90 2.24 4.55
N LEU A 31 -9.34 2.05 3.31
CA LEU A 31 -8.44 1.87 2.17
C LEU A 31 -7.54 3.09 1.94
N GLY A 32 -8.13 4.30 1.96
CA GLY A 32 -7.37 5.53 1.79
C GLY A 32 -6.41 5.79 2.96
N VAL A 33 -6.82 5.50 4.19
CA VAL A 33 -5.96 5.66 5.38
C VAL A 33 -4.84 4.64 5.41
N VAL A 34 -5.11 3.37 5.07
CA VAL A 34 -4.07 2.33 4.95
C VAL A 34 -3.06 2.70 3.86
N GLY A 35 -3.55 3.18 2.71
CA GLY A 35 -2.68 3.66 1.63
C GLY A 35 -1.81 4.83 2.06
N LEU A 36 -2.38 5.81 2.77
CA LEU A 36 -1.63 6.94 3.29
C LEU A 36 -0.60 6.48 4.33
N GLY A 37 -0.98 5.58 5.24
CA GLY A 37 -0.08 5.01 6.24
C GLY A 37 1.09 4.28 5.61
N LEU A 38 0.85 3.47 4.57
CA LEU A 38 1.91 2.79 3.81
C LEU A 38 2.85 3.78 3.12
N SER A 39 2.30 4.81 2.46
CA SER A 39 3.12 5.86 1.83
C SER A 39 3.98 6.60 2.86
N LEU A 40 3.43 6.96 4.02
CA LEU A 40 4.16 7.65 5.08
C LEU A 40 5.26 6.77 5.70
N LEU A 41 4.96 5.49 5.97
CA LEU A 41 5.95 4.55 6.48
C LEU A 41 7.09 4.33 5.47
N GLY A 42 6.77 4.26 4.18
CA GLY A 42 7.76 4.20 3.12
C GLY A 42 8.66 5.45 3.11
N VAL A 43 8.08 6.66 3.15
CA VAL A 43 8.87 7.91 3.23
C VAL A 43 9.78 7.91 4.46
N LEU A 44 9.25 7.54 5.63
CA LEU A 44 10.04 7.46 6.86
C LEU A 44 11.19 6.46 6.73
N ALA A 45 10.96 5.30 6.12
CA ALA A 45 12.01 4.30 5.88
C ALA A 45 13.10 4.84 4.93
N VAL A 46 12.77 5.63 3.89
CA VAL A 46 13.78 6.31 3.07
C VAL A 46 14.61 7.29 3.90
N VAL A 47 13.97 8.10 4.74
CA VAL A 47 14.66 9.06 5.61
C VAL A 47 15.63 8.35 6.55
N ILE A 48 15.21 7.24 7.15
CA ILE A 48 16.06 6.42 8.01
C ILE A 48 17.22 5.81 7.22
N ALA A 49 16.97 5.29 6.01
CA ALA A 49 18.02 4.75 5.14
C ALA A 49 19.11 5.79 4.87
N PHE A 50 18.70 7.02 4.54
CA PHE A 50 19.62 8.14 4.33
C PHE A 50 20.38 8.53 5.60
N ALA A 51 19.70 8.56 6.75
CA ALA A 51 20.34 8.87 8.02
C ALA A 51 21.41 7.82 8.39
N ILE A 52 21.20 6.56 8.05
CA ILE A 52 22.18 5.47 8.28
C ILE A 52 23.35 5.53 7.29
N ALA A 53 23.08 5.87 6.02
CA ALA A 53 24.10 5.87 4.97
C ALA A 53 24.93 7.16 4.88
N SER A 54 24.42 8.29 5.40
CA SER A 54 25.08 9.60 5.28
C SER A 54 26.36 9.83 6.11
N PRO A 55 26.57 9.22 7.30
CA PRO A 55 27.77 9.47 8.08
C PRO A 55 29.03 8.99 7.35
N ALA A 56 30.12 9.75 7.46
CA ALA A 56 31.43 9.37 6.88
C ALA A 56 32.01 8.07 7.51
N SER A 57 31.50 7.67 8.67
CA SER A 57 31.83 6.41 9.36
C SER A 57 30.99 5.23 8.89
N ALA A 58 30.12 5.39 7.87
CA ALA A 58 29.31 4.31 7.34
C ALA A 58 30.20 3.17 6.82
N THR A 59 29.92 1.96 7.30
CA THR A 59 30.58 0.73 6.87
C THR A 59 29.85 0.11 5.68
N GLU A 60 30.45 -0.91 5.07
CA GLU A 60 29.81 -1.70 4.03
C GLU A 60 28.50 -2.34 4.52
N GLN A 61 28.46 -2.78 5.77
CA GLN A 61 27.27 -3.35 6.39
C GLN A 61 26.15 -2.31 6.55
N THR A 62 26.45 -1.08 6.98
CA THR A 62 25.43 -0.01 7.08
C THR A 62 24.88 0.37 5.70
N TRP A 63 25.73 0.32 4.66
CA TRP A 63 25.32 0.52 3.28
C TRP A 63 24.35 -0.55 2.79
N LEU A 64 24.61 -1.83 3.09
CA LEU A 64 23.69 -2.92 2.76
C LEU A 64 22.33 -2.76 3.45
N ILE A 65 22.32 -2.42 4.75
CA ILE A 65 21.09 -2.19 5.50
C ILE A 65 20.30 -1.03 4.89
N ALA A 66 20.95 0.11 4.64
CA ALA A 66 20.31 1.28 4.03
C ALA A 66 19.73 0.96 2.65
N ARG A 67 20.46 0.18 1.84
CA ARG A 67 20.00 -0.25 0.51
C ARG A 67 18.74 -1.12 0.59
N VAL A 68 18.71 -2.09 1.51
CA VAL A 68 17.53 -2.93 1.72
C VAL A 68 16.35 -2.10 2.23
N LEU A 69 16.59 -1.20 3.18
CA LEU A 69 15.56 -0.30 3.71
C LEU A 69 14.96 0.58 2.61
N ALA A 70 15.80 1.16 1.74
CA ALA A 70 15.38 1.96 0.60
C ALA A 70 14.57 1.13 -0.42
N GLY A 71 14.96 -0.12 -0.65
CA GLY A 71 14.20 -1.06 -1.48
C GLY A 71 12.80 -1.33 -0.93
N VAL A 72 12.70 -1.64 0.36
CA VAL A 72 11.41 -1.87 1.05
C VAL A 72 10.55 -0.60 1.02
N ALA A 73 11.16 0.55 1.30
CA ALA A 73 10.51 1.84 1.28
C ALA A 73 9.89 2.18 -0.09
N ASN A 74 10.60 1.87 -1.17
CA ASN A 74 10.08 2.02 -2.54
C ASN A 74 8.85 1.14 -2.77
N VAL A 75 8.87 -0.12 -2.32
CA VAL A 75 7.70 -1.00 -2.46
C VAL A 75 6.52 -0.46 -1.65
N MET A 76 6.75 -0.04 -0.40
CA MET A 76 5.69 0.51 0.47
C MET A 76 5.05 1.76 -0.11
N THR A 77 5.84 2.69 -0.65
CA THR A 77 5.33 3.92 -1.29
C THR A 77 4.55 3.62 -2.56
N VAL A 78 4.97 2.64 -3.38
CA VAL A 78 4.20 2.22 -4.57
C VAL A 78 2.87 1.60 -4.18
N VAL A 79 2.87 0.67 -3.22
CA VAL A 79 1.63 0.03 -2.74
C VAL A 79 0.70 1.05 -2.09
N GLY A 80 1.25 2.00 -1.33
CA GLY A 80 0.52 3.13 -0.76
C GLY A 80 -0.12 4.03 -1.83
N ALA A 81 0.62 4.37 -2.87
CA ALA A 81 0.10 5.13 -4.01
C ALA A 81 -1.01 4.38 -4.75
N LEU A 82 -0.82 3.09 -5.03
CA LEU A 82 -1.81 2.25 -5.73
C LEU A 82 -3.09 2.06 -4.92
N SER A 83 -2.98 1.81 -3.62
CA SER A 83 -4.15 1.72 -2.75
C SER A 83 -4.88 3.06 -2.64
N GLY A 84 -4.15 4.18 -2.62
CA GLY A 84 -4.71 5.51 -2.74
C GLY A 84 -5.45 5.73 -4.06
N LEU A 85 -4.88 5.28 -5.18
CA LEU A 85 -5.52 5.32 -6.49
C LEU A 85 -6.82 4.51 -6.52
N VAL A 86 -6.79 3.29 -5.99
CA VAL A 86 -7.98 2.43 -5.89
C VAL A 86 -9.07 3.08 -5.03
N ALA A 87 -8.69 3.71 -3.91
CA ALA A 87 -9.61 4.46 -3.06
C ALA A 87 -10.26 5.65 -3.80
N ILE A 88 -9.51 6.32 -4.68
CA ILE A 88 -10.05 7.39 -5.54
C ILE A 88 -11.04 6.83 -6.56
N VAL A 89 -10.63 5.78 -7.28
CA VAL A 89 -11.42 5.18 -8.37
C VAL A 89 -12.74 4.59 -7.87
N LEU A 90 -12.72 3.95 -6.69
CA LEU A 90 -13.92 3.37 -6.07
C LEU A 90 -14.77 4.41 -5.30
N GLY A 91 -14.33 5.67 -5.23
CA GLY A 91 -15.01 6.71 -4.44
C GLY A 91 -14.95 6.51 -2.92
N MET A 92 -14.23 5.50 -2.44
CA MET A 92 -14.14 5.11 -1.04
C MET A 92 -12.97 5.85 -0.37
N GLY A 93 -13.25 6.87 0.45
CA GLY A 93 -12.19 7.59 1.17
C GLY A 93 -11.33 8.48 0.27
N ARG A 94 -11.93 9.05 -0.78
CA ARG A 94 -11.26 9.84 -1.84
C ARG A 94 -10.26 10.90 -1.35
N ARG A 95 -10.55 11.62 -0.25
CA ARG A 95 -9.63 12.61 0.33
C ARG A 95 -8.31 11.97 0.82
N TRP A 96 -8.44 10.83 1.50
CA TRP A 96 -7.30 10.06 1.99
C TRP A 96 -6.57 9.35 0.86
N GLY A 97 -7.30 8.85 -0.14
CA GLY A 97 -6.72 8.26 -1.35
C GLY A 97 -5.87 9.25 -2.15
N VAL A 98 -6.33 10.50 -2.31
CA VAL A 98 -5.54 11.57 -2.94
C VAL A 98 -4.29 11.89 -2.14
N ALA A 99 -4.39 12.00 -0.81
CA ALA A 99 -3.22 12.22 0.04
C ALA A 99 -2.20 11.07 -0.10
N ALA A 100 -2.67 9.82 -0.06
CA ALA A 100 -1.83 8.62 -0.21
C ALA A 100 -1.11 8.59 -1.56
N LEU A 101 -1.82 8.95 -2.64
CA LEU A 101 -1.28 9.05 -3.99
C LEU A 101 -0.19 10.12 -4.07
N ILE A 102 -0.47 11.34 -3.58
CA ILE A 102 0.47 12.46 -3.62
C ILE A 102 1.73 12.12 -2.81
N VAL A 103 1.57 11.64 -1.57
CA VAL A 103 2.70 11.28 -0.71
C VAL A 103 3.49 10.12 -1.32
N GLY A 104 2.82 9.12 -1.89
CA GLY A 104 3.48 7.98 -2.53
C GLY A 104 4.29 8.41 -3.77
N ILE A 105 3.75 9.27 -4.63
CA ILE A 105 4.46 9.80 -5.80
C ILE A 105 5.63 10.69 -5.38
N LEU A 106 5.41 11.66 -4.48
CA LEU A 106 6.47 12.56 -4.03
C LEU A 106 7.57 11.82 -3.26
N GLY A 107 7.21 10.78 -2.51
CA GLY A 107 8.15 9.95 -1.76
C GLY A 107 8.94 8.94 -2.59
N ASN A 108 8.59 8.74 -3.86
CA ASN A 108 9.20 7.71 -4.69
C ASN A 108 9.70 8.28 -6.03
N PRO A 109 11.03 8.39 -6.23
CA PRO A 109 11.62 8.94 -7.46
C PRO A 109 11.20 8.18 -8.73
N TRP A 110 10.98 6.86 -8.62
CA TRP A 110 10.60 6.03 -9.76
C TRP A 110 9.18 6.36 -10.23
N LEU A 111 8.27 6.60 -9.28
CA LEU A 111 6.92 7.08 -9.60
C LEU A 111 6.94 8.48 -10.20
N GLN A 112 7.81 9.38 -9.74
CA GLN A 112 7.95 10.72 -10.33
C GLN A 112 8.36 10.64 -11.80
N VAL A 113 9.39 9.85 -12.12
CA VAL A 113 9.83 9.64 -13.51
C VAL A 113 8.72 9.02 -14.34
N THR A 114 8.03 8.02 -13.82
CA THR A 114 6.93 7.33 -14.53
C THR A 114 5.77 8.29 -14.81
N VAL A 115 5.36 9.08 -13.82
CA VAL A 115 4.28 10.07 -13.96
C VAL A 115 4.68 11.16 -14.94
N LEU A 116 5.91 11.68 -14.85
CA LEU A 116 6.39 12.71 -15.77
C LEU A 116 6.47 12.19 -17.20
N SER A 117 6.94 10.96 -17.39
CA SER A 117 7.02 10.31 -18.71
C SER A 117 5.64 10.01 -19.30
N ALA A 118 4.63 9.80 -18.46
CA ALA A 118 3.26 9.61 -18.93
C ALA A 118 2.55 10.93 -19.31
N LEU A 119 3.09 12.08 -18.87
CA LEU A 119 2.54 13.41 -19.13
C LEU A 119 3.22 14.14 -20.30
N SER A 120 4.41 13.69 -20.72
CA SER A 120 5.17 14.19 -21.86
C SER A 120 4.73 13.55 -23.18
#